data_AF-A0A3D4IGX1-F1
#
_entry.id   AF-A0A3D4IGX1-F1
#
_cell.length_a   1.000
_cell.length_b   1.000
_cell.length_c   1.000
_cell.angle_alpha   90.00
_cell.angle_beta   90.00
_cell.angle_gamma   90.00
#
_symmetry.space_group_name_H-M   'P 1'
#
loop_
_entity.id
_entity.type
_entity.pdbx_description
1 polymer ?
#
loop_
_entity_poly.entity_id
_entity_poly.type
_entity_poly.pdbx_seq_one_letter_code
_entity_poly.pdbx_strand_id
1 'polypeptide(L)'
;GVDYGSINLTGEMVRLRLRSKKTDPTTPFPGIIRAATLEDIEHAEKRSERESTSFAMCRDLIEKHDLTMRLVDVEWQFDGNKVTFFFTSDKRVDFRKLV
;
A
#
# COMPACT_ATOMS: atom_id res chain seq x y z
N GLY A 1 8.24 1.69 8.05
CA GLY A 1 8.70 0.67 7.10
C GLY A 1 9.42 1.38 5.98
N VAL A 2 10.24 0.65 5.25
CA VAL A 2 10.68 1.11 3.92
C VAL A 2 9.62 0.65 2.93
N ASP A 3 9.32 1.49 1.93
CA ASP A 3 8.36 1.17 0.87
C ASP A 3 9.00 1.44 -0.49
N TYR A 4 8.55 0.69 -1.49
CA TYR A 4 8.94 0.86 -2.88
C TYR A 4 8.09 1.94 -3.55
N GLY A 5 8.70 2.80 -4.35
CA GLY A 5 7.99 3.91 -5.00
C GLY A 5 8.61 4.32 -6.33
N SER A 6 7.85 5.11 -7.10
CA SER A 6 8.29 5.65 -8.39
C SER A 6 8.42 7.18 -8.36
N ILE A 7 9.52 7.68 -8.93
CA ILE A 7 9.76 9.11 -9.07
C ILE A 7 9.40 9.51 -10.49
N ASN A 8 8.31 10.26 -10.63
CA ASN A 8 7.80 10.68 -11.93
C ASN A 8 8.42 11.99 -12.43
N LEU A 9 9.00 12.81 -11.54
CA LEU A 9 9.55 14.12 -11.87
C LEU A 9 10.73 14.45 -10.96
N THR A 10 11.73 15.11 -11.52
CA THR A 10 12.90 15.63 -10.82
C THR A 10 13.22 17.05 -11.28
N GLY A 11 13.99 17.79 -10.48
CA GLY A 11 14.48 19.12 -10.83
C GLY A 11 13.39 20.19 -10.97
N GLU A 12 13.56 21.08 -11.95
CA GLU A 12 12.74 22.29 -12.10
C GLU A 12 11.28 21.99 -12.46
N MET A 13 11.03 20.86 -13.15
CA MET A 13 9.66 20.43 -13.50
C MET A 13 8.77 20.18 -12.27
N VAL A 14 9.36 19.82 -11.12
CA VAL A 14 8.61 19.64 -9.87
C VAL A 14 7.98 20.97 -9.42
N ARG A 15 8.74 22.07 -9.50
CA ARG A 15 8.27 23.41 -9.09
C ARG A 15 7.10 23.87 -9.95
N LEU A 16 7.16 23.63 -11.26
CA LEU A 16 6.07 23.96 -12.19
C LEU A 16 4.80 23.19 -11.83
N ARG A 17 4.91 21.89 -11.53
CA ARG A 17 3.75 21.06 -11.17
C ARG A 17 3.15 21.39 -9.81
N LEU A 18 3.98 21.72 -8.81
CA LEU A 18 3.52 22.16 -7.48
C LEU A 18 2.74 23.47 -7.57
N ARG A 19 3.22 24.44 -8.38
CA ARG A 19 2.51 25.70 -8.64
C ARG A 19 1.14 25.45 -9.25
N SER A 20 1.04 24.62 -10.29
CA SER A 20 -0.24 24.30 -10.93
C SER A 20 -1.23 23.60 -10.00
N LYS A 21 -0.74 22.76 -9.07
CA LYS A 21 -1.57 22.07 -8.06
C LYS A 21 -1.87 22.88 -6.79
N LYS A 22 -1.37 24.13 -6.67
CA LYS A 22 -1.43 24.94 -5.44
C LYS A 22 -0.97 24.18 -4.19
N THR A 23 0.02 23.31 -4.35
CA THR A 23 0.57 22.52 -3.25
C THR A 23 1.72 23.29 -2.60
N ASP A 24 1.77 23.30 -1.27
CA ASP A 24 2.81 24.04 -0.55
C ASP A 24 4.18 23.37 -0.75
N PRO A 25 5.19 24.10 -1.28
CA PRO A 25 6.53 23.58 -1.49
C PRO A 25 7.29 23.26 -0.20
N THR A 26 6.81 23.70 0.99
CA THR A 26 7.43 23.36 2.27
C THR A 26 6.94 22.02 2.83
N THR A 27 5.97 21.38 2.18
CA THR A 27 5.50 20.06 2.60
C THR A 27 6.66 19.05 2.49
N PRO A 28 7.04 18.36 3.58
CA PRO A 28 8.13 17.40 3.53
C PRO A 28 7.77 16.24 2.61
N PHE A 29 8.66 15.95 1.66
CA PHE A 29 8.59 14.75 0.84
C PHE A 29 9.14 13.54 1.62
N PRO A 30 8.67 12.32 1.31
CA PRO A 30 9.29 11.11 1.80
C PRO A 30 10.79 11.09 1.45
N GLY A 31 11.63 10.69 2.40
CA GLY A 31 13.05 10.53 2.16
C GLY A 31 13.32 9.36 1.21
N ILE A 32 14.16 9.59 0.20
CA ILE A 32 14.58 8.53 -0.74
C ILE A 32 15.89 7.94 -0.21
N ILE A 33 15.91 6.63 0.01
CA ILE A 33 17.08 5.93 0.55
C ILE A 33 18.08 5.61 -0.56
N ARG A 34 17.62 4.96 -1.64
CA ARG A 34 18.42 4.59 -2.81
C ARG A 34 17.54 4.33 -4.02
N ALA A 35 18.14 4.27 -5.21
CA ALA A 35 17.47 3.72 -6.38
C ALA A 35 17.21 2.22 -6.19
N ALA A 36 16.10 1.76 -6.79
CA ALA A 36 15.75 0.34 -6.79
C ALA A 36 16.79 -0.50 -7.53
N THR A 37 17.18 -1.62 -6.95
CA THR A 37 17.98 -2.66 -7.60
C THR A 37 17.06 -3.64 -8.33
N LEU A 38 17.64 -4.53 -9.15
CA LEU A 38 16.89 -5.61 -9.79
C LEU A 38 16.17 -6.50 -8.76
N GLU A 39 16.84 -6.80 -7.65
CA GLU A 39 16.25 -7.56 -6.54
C GLU A 39 15.00 -6.86 -5.98
N ASP A 40 15.03 -5.53 -5.80
CA ASP A 40 13.86 -4.80 -5.30
C ASP A 40 12.67 -4.85 -6.26
N ILE A 41 12.95 -4.85 -7.57
CA ILE A 41 11.92 -4.97 -8.60
C ILE A 41 11.30 -6.37 -8.56
N GLU A 42 12.13 -7.42 -8.50
CA GLU A 42 11.64 -8.79 -8.34
C GLU A 42 10.84 -8.97 -7.03
N HIS A 43 11.26 -8.32 -5.95
CA HIS A 43 10.51 -8.28 -4.70
C HIS A 43 9.16 -7.59 -4.87
N ALA A 44 9.09 -6.49 -5.63
CA ALA A 44 7.84 -5.79 -5.91
C ALA A 44 6.87 -6.63 -6.76
N GLU A 45 7.37 -7.44 -7.70
CA GLU A 45 6.55 -8.38 -8.47
C GLU A 45 6.00 -9.50 -7.59
N LYS A 46 6.87 -10.17 -6.80
CA LYS A 46 6.47 -11.21 -5.84
C LYS A 46 5.48 -10.67 -4.81
N ARG A 47 5.61 -9.41 -4.43
CA ARG A 47 4.69 -8.72 -3.53
C ARG A 47 3.28 -8.68 -4.13
N SER A 48 3.15 -8.31 -5.41
CA SER A 48 1.84 -8.28 -6.08
C SER A 48 1.15 -9.64 -6.08
N GLU A 49 1.89 -10.73 -6.25
CA GLU A 49 1.35 -12.10 -6.17
C GLU A 49 0.87 -12.44 -4.75
N ARG A 50 1.64 -12.04 -3.73
CA ARG A 50 1.28 -12.21 -2.32
C ARG A 50 0.06 -11.37 -1.95
N GLU A 51 -0.02 -10.13 -2.42
CA GLU A 51 -1.16 -9.23 -2.22
C GLU A 51 -2.44 -9.86 -2.78
N SER A 52 -2.40 -10.38 -4.01
CA SER A 52 -3.54 -11.10 -4.62
C SER A 52 -3.95 -12.33 -3.81
N THR A 53 -2.98 -13.12 -3.35
CA THR A 53 -3.25 -14.34 -2.57
C THR A 53 -3.84 -13.99 -1.19
N SER A 54 -3.29 -12.99 -0.52
CA SER A 54 -3.78 -12.50 0.77
C SER A 54 -5.17 -11.86 0.66
N PHE A 55 -5.45 -11.16 -0.44
CA PHE A 55 -6.77 -10.61 -0.73
C PHE A 55 -7.81 -11.72 -0.84
N ALA A 56 -7.53 -12.76 -1.63
CA ALA A 56 -8.42 -13.90 -1.80
C ALA A 56 -8.67 -14.62 -0.45
N MET A 57 -7.60 -14.90 0.30
CA MET A 57 -7.69 -15.55 1.60
C MET A 57 -8.54 -14.74 2.60
N CYS A 58 -8.32 -13.43 2.67
CA CYS A 58 -9.08 -12.56 3.58
C CYS A 58 -10.55 -12.48 3.18
N ARG A 59 -10.84 -12.43 1.88
CA ARG A 59 -12.22 -12.46 1.37
C ARG A 59 -12.95 -13.74 1.77
N ASP A 60 -12.31 -14.90 1.64
CA ASP A 60 -12.90 -16.18 2.01
C ASP A 60 -13.15 -16.26 3.53
N LEU A 61 -12.26 -15.69 4.34
CA LEU A 61 -12.46 -15.57 5.79
C LEU A 61 -13.62 -14.62 6.15
N ILE A 62 -13.76 -13.50 5.45
CA ILE A 62 -14.89 -12.56 5.64
C ILE A 62 -16.22 -13.28 5.40
N GLU A 63 -16.32 -14.06 4.32
CA GLU A 63 -17.52 -14.84 3.99
C GLU A 63 -17.78 -15.94 5.02
N LYS A 64 -16.75 -16.70 5.39
CA LYS A 64 -16.85 -17.79 6.38
C LYS A 64 -17.31 -17.30 7.76
N HIS A 65 -16.91 -16.10 8.15
CA HIS A 65 -17.22 -15.53 9.47
C HIS A 65 -18.39 -14.54 9.45
N ASP A 66 -19.07 -14.38 8.30
CA ASP A 66 -20.20 -13.46 8.07
C ASP A 66 -19.90 -12.04 8.58
N LEU A 67 -18.70 -11.56 8.28
CA LEU A 67 -18.26 -10.24 8.73
C LEU A 67 -18.86 -9.17 7.80
N THR A 68 -19.53 -8.19 8.41
CA THR A 68 -20.17 -7.07 7.69
C THR A 68 -19.16 -6.04 7.21
N MET A 69 -18.18 -6.45 6.41
CA MET A 69 -17.15 -5.56 5.83
C MET A 69 -16.86 -5.89 4.38
N ARG A 70 -16.40 -4.87 3.64
CA ARG A 70 -15.91 -5.02 2.27
C ARG A 70 -14.42 -4.73 2.23
N LEU A 71 -13.64 -5.72 1.80
CA LEU A 71 -12.21 -5.55 1.57
C LEU A 71 -12.00 -4.63 0.35
N VAL A 72 -11.18 -3.61 0.53
CA VAL A 72 -10.82 -2.61 -0.48
C VAL A 72 -9.47 -2.96 -1.10
N ASP A 73 -8.47 -3.19 -0.25
CA ASP A 73 -7.10 -3.44 -0.71
C ASP A 73 -6.28 -4.20 0.34
N VAL A 74 -5.18 -4.81 -0.10
CA VAL A 74 -4.21 -5.49 0.76
C VAL A 74 -2.81 -5.10 0.33
N GLU A 75 -2.05 -4.54 1.26
CA GLU A 75 -0.70 -4.08 1.00
C GLU A 75 0.29 -4.84 1.89
N TRP A 76 1.29 -5.44 1.24
CA TRP A 76 2.44 -6.00 1.94
C TRP A 76 3.52 -4.92 2.09
N GLN A 77 4.08 -4.79 3.28
CA GLN A 77 5.27 -3.97 3.48
C GLN A 77 6.41 -4.51 2.62
N PHE A 78 7.32 -3.65 2.16
CA PHE A 78 8.48 -4.04 1.36
C PHE A 78 9.30 -5.18 1.98
N ASP A 79 9.54 -5.12 3.29
CA ASP A 79 10.29 -6.16 4.02
C ASP A 79 9.52 -7.48 4.21
N GLY A 80 8.23 -7.52 3.82
CA GLY A 80 7.37 -8.71 3.93
C GLY A 80 6.96 -9.08 5.36
N ASN A 81 7.32 -8.29 6.37
CA ASN A 81 7.05 -8.60 7.78
C ASN A 81 5.64 -8.22 8.25
N LYS A 82 4.95 -7.37 7.49
CA LYS A 82 3.63 -6.88 7.82
C LYS A 82 2.76 -6.83 6.57
N VAL A 83 1.51 -7.22 6.75
CA VAL A 83 0.43 -7.05 5.78
C VAL A 83 -0.62 -6.12 6.38
N THR A 84 -1.13 -5.19 5.58
CA THR A 84 -2.16 -4.23 5.98
C THR A 84 -3.39 -4.45 5.10
N PHE A 85 -4.53 -4.69 5.73
CA PHE A 85 -5.81 -4.88 5.05
C PHE A 85 -6.63 -3.60 5.16
N PHE A 86 -7.02 -3.04 4.03
CA PHE A 86 -7.91 -1.88 3.95
C PHE A 86 -9.33 -2.36 3.68
N PHE A 87 -10.28 -1.93 4.50
CA PHE A 87 -11.68 -2.33 4.36
C PHE A 87 -12.60 -1.17 4.70
N THR A 88 -13.84 -1.26 4.21
CA THR A 88 -14.95 -0.37 4.59
C THR A 88 -16.04 -1.17 5.27
N SER A 89 -16.69 -0.59 6.28
CA SER A 89 -17.85 -1.17 6.95
C SER A 89 -18.77 -0.08 7.49
N ASP A 90 -20.08 -0.29 7.41
CA ASP A 90 -21.10 0.57 8.00
C ASP A 90 -21.24 0.37 9.53
N LYS A 91 -20.75 -0.76 10.05
CA LYS A 91 -20.88 -1.13 11.46
C LYS A 91 -19.53 -1.48 12.07
N ARG A 92 -19.48 -1.56 13.39
CA ARG A 92 -18.28 -2.04 14.07
C ARG A 92 -18.06 -3.52 13.76
N VAL A 93 -16.88 -3.84 13.26
CA VAL A 93 -16.44 -5.21 12.93
C VAL A 93 -15.64 -5.78 14.09
N ASP A 94 -15.88 -7.05 14.47
CA ASP A 94 -15.07 -7.77 15.47
C ASP A 94 -14.11 -8.75 14.76
N PHE A 95 -12.82 -8.44 14.81
CA PHE A 95 -11.75 -9.18 14.12
C PHE A 95 -11.20 -10.35 14.93
N ARG A 96 -11.62 -10.56 16.18
CA ARG A 96 -11.04 -11.62 17.04
C ARG A 96 -11.25 -13.03 16.50
N LYS A 97 -12.21 -13.21 15.60
CA LYS A 97 -12.49 -14.50 14.94
C LYS A 97 -11.60 -14.76 13.72
N LEU A 98 -10.78 -13.79 13.30
CA LEU A 98 -9.90 -13.88 12.13
C LEU A 98 -8.45 -14.27 12.48
N VAL A 99 -8.13 -14.47 13.78
CA VAL A 99 -6.79 -14.86 14.26
C VAL A 99 -6.76 -16.30 14.75
#